data_AF-A0A6B2M374-F1
#
_entry.id   AF-A0A6B2M374-F1
#
_cell.length_a   1.000
_cell.length_b   1.000
_cell.length_c   1.000
_cell.angle_alpha   90.00
_cell.angle_beta   90.00
_cell.angle_gamma   90.00
#
_symmetry.space_group_name_H-M   'P 1'
#
loop_
_entity.id
_entity.type
_entity.pdbx_description
1 polymer ?
#
loop_
_entity_poly.entity_id
_entity_poly.type
_entity_poly.pdbx_seq_one_letter_code
_entity_poly.pdbx_strand_id
1 'polypeptide(L)'
;MKAVLILLILPLFLIGCASPNPEEETPRRSSPTGALLRGELQADEYLGAVTEANKQARADEQFELDKEPTRAFNTKTQKIEYVPEGTSQKWSEKNQRWEFTPID
;
A
#
# COMPACT_ATOMS: atom_id res chain seq x y z
N MET A 1 -31.85 -33.20 -46.68
CA MET A 1 -33.12 -32.70 -46.12
C MET A 1 -33.02 -32.71 -44.60
N LYS A 2 -33.26 -31.54 -43.98
CA LYS A 2 -33.73 -31.32 -42.59
C LYS A 2 -32.78 -31.80 -41.47
N ALA A 3 -31.93 -30.96 -40.88
CA ALA A 3 -32.26 -29.92 -39.90
C ALA A 3 -33.20 -30.42 -38.79
N VAL A 4 -32.63 -30.82 -37.65
CA VAL A 4 -33.26 -30.63 -36.33
C VAL A 4 -32.16 -30.11 -35.40
N LEU A 5 -32.05 -28.80 -35.43
CA LEU A 5 -31.49 -27.97 -34.39
C LEU A 5 -32.51 -27.96 -33.23
N ILE A 6 -32.02 -27.70 -32.00
CA ILE A 6 -32.71 -27.02 -30.89
C ILE A 6 -32.99 -27.86 -29.61
N LEU A 7 -32.52 -27.30 -28.48
CA LEU A 7 -32.93 -27.49 -27.07
C LEU A 7 -32.57 -28.84 -26.42
N LEU A 8 -31.75 -28.93 -25.37
CA LEU A 8 -31.59 -28.04 -24.23
C LEU A 8 -30.12 -27.95 -23.79
N ILE A 9 -29.56 -26.76 -23.94
CA ILE A 9 -28.44 -26.30 -23.11
C ILE A 9 -29.04 -26.13 -21.72
N LEU A 10 -28.75 -27.08 -20.82
CA LEU A 10 -29.12 -26.95 -19.42
C LEU A 10 -28.46 -25.69 -18.86
N PRO A 11 -29.24 -24.78 -18.25
CA PRO A 11 -28.74 -23.50 -17.81
C PRO A 11 -27.85 -23.67 -16.58
N LEU A 12 -26.71 -22.97 -16.62
CA LEU A 12 -26.16 -22.25 -15.48
C LEU A 12 -26.13 -23.03 -14.16
N PHE A 13 -25.05 -23.81 -13.97
CA PHE A 13 -24.50 -24.02 -12.63
C PHE A 13 -24.01 -22.66 -12.08
N LEU A 14 -24.96 -21.90 -11.56
CA LEU A 14 -24.79 -20.80 -10.62
C LEU A 14 -24.37 -21.38 -9.26
N ILE A 15 -23.16 -21.91 -9.13
CA ILE A 15 -22.58 -22.18 -7.81
C ILE A 15 -21.07 -21.94 -7.85
N GLY A 16 -20.64 -20.90 -7.13
CA GLY A 16 -19.38 -20.97 -6.41
C GLY A 16 -18.20 -20.19 -7.00
N CYS A 17 -18.34 -18.88 -7.17
CA CYS A 17 -17.26 -17.92 -6.89
C CYS A 17 -17.83 -16.61 -6.30
N ALA A 18 -18.86 -16.70 -5.47
CA ALA A 18 -19.04 -15.71 -4.41
C ALA A 18 -18.15 -16.16 -3.26
N SER A 19 -16.83 -16.00 -3.41
CA SER A 19 -15.99 -15.90 -2.25
C SER A 19 -16.30 -14.53 -1.65
N PRO A 20 -16.95 -14.43 -0.48
CA PRO A 20 -16.77 -13.21 0.29
C PRO A 20 -15.28 -13.18 0.58
N ASN A 21 -14.56 -12.23 0.00
CA ASN A 21 -13.19 -11.98 0.42
C ASN A 21 -13.32 -11.62 1.90
N PRO A 22 -12.84 -12.46 2.83
CA PRO A 22 -12.94 -12.15 4.24
C PRO A 22 -11.98 -10.98 4.44
N GLU A 23 -12.54 -9.83 4.81
CA GLU A 23 -11.76 -8.74 5.38
C GLU A 23 -10.67 -8.20 4.46
N GLU A 24 -11.04 -7.78 3.24
CA GLU A 24 -10.56 -6.46 2.83
C GLU A 24 -11.37 -5.43 3.62
N GLU A 25 -11.07 -5.32 4.93
CA GLU A 25 -11.03 -4.01 5.56
C GLU A 25 -9.97 -3.22 4.78
N THR A 26 -10.35 -2.76 3.58
CA THR A 26 -9.82 -1.50 3.10
C THR A 26 -10.07 -0.56 4.27
N PRO A 27 -9.01 -0.01 4.91
CA PRO A 27 -9.26 1.00 5.91
C PRO A 27 -10.06 2.04 5.15
N ARG A 28 -11.33 2.24 5.54
CA ARG A 28 -12.15 3.31 4.98
C ARG A 28 -11.35 4.56 5.30
N ARG A 29 -10.48 4.99 4.38
CA ARG A 29 -9.81 6.29 4.42
C ARG A 29 -10.93 7.27 4.17
N SER A 30 -11.75 7.51 5.20
CA SER A 30 -12.82 8.47 5.16
C SER A 30 -12.14 9.82 5.09
N SER A 31 -12.01 10.37 3.89
CA SER A 31 -11.47 11.71 3.75
C SER A 31 -12.37 12.66 4.56
N PRO A 32 -11.80 13.62 5.31
CA PRO A 32 -12.58 14.61 6.04
C PRO A 32 -13.58 15.34 5.15
N THR A 33 -13.23 15.55 3.87
CA THR A 33 -14.13 16.11 2.85
C THR A 33 -15.33 15.20 2.57
N GLY A 34 -15.12 13.89 2.49
CA GLY A 34 -16.22 12.93 2.34
C GLY A 34 -17.13 12.88 3.57
N ALA A 35 -16.57 12.99 4.78
CA ALA A 35 -17.34 13.03 6.01
C ALA A 35 -18.19 14.32 6.10
N LEU A 36 -17.65 15.46 5.68
CA LEU A 36 -18.40 16.72 5.59
C LEU A 36 -19.58 16.60 4.60
N LEU A 37 -19.33 16.04 3.40
CA LEU A 37 -20.38 15.88 2.38
C LEU A 37 -21.49 14.91 2.78
N ARG A 38 -21.19 13.91 3.63
CA ARG A 38 -22.19 12.98 4.19
C ARG A 38 -22.94 13.55 5.40
N GLY A 39 -22.54 14.73 5.90
CA GLY A 39 -23.09 15.32 7.12
C GLY A 39 -22.64 14.63 8.41
N GLU A 40 -21.59 13.82 8.34
CA GLU A 40 -21.00 13.11 9.49
C GLU A 40 -20.02 14.00 10.28
N LEU A 41 -19.56 15.09 9.66
CA LEU A 41 -18.60 16.05 10.22
C LEU A 41 -19.17 17.47 10.11
N GLN A 42 -19.09 18.25 11.19
CA GLN A 42 -19.55 19.63 11.18
C GLN A 42 -18.53 20.56 10.49
N ALA A 43 -19.01 21.69 9.97
CA ALA A 43 -18.18 22.62 9.20
C ALA A 43 -17.08 23.30 10.03
N ASP A 44 -17.34 23.53 11.32
CA ASP A 44 -16.38 24.07 12.29
C ASP A 44 -15.28 23.05 12.66
N GLU A 45 -15.58 21.76 12.59
CA GLU A 45 -14.64 20.66 12.85
C GLU A 45 -13.79 20.29 11.62
N TYR A 46 -14.20 20.71 10.43
CA TYR A 46 -13.61 20.31 9.15
C TYR A 46 -12.10 20.59 9.05
N LEU A 47 -11.67 21.80 9.40
CA LEU A 47 -10.27 22.19 9.28
C LEU A 47 -9.36 21.40 10.24
N GLY A 48 -9.85 21.10 11.44
CA GLY A 48 -9.16 20.24 12.39
C GLY A 48 -8.98 18.83 11.84
N ALA A 49 -10.07 18.24 11.34
CA ALA A 49 -10.06 16.89 10.76
C ALA A 49 -9.12 16.77 9.53
N VAL A 50 -9.09 17.79 8.65
CA VAL A 50 -8.14 17.84 7.53
C VAL A 50 -6.69 17.91 8.01
N THR A 51 -6.43 18.72 9.05
CA THR A 51 -5.08 18.88 9.61
C THR A 51 -4.56 17.57 10.19
N GLU A 52 -5.38 16.86 10.97
CA GLU A 52 -5.01 15.58 11.55
C GLU A 52 -4.85 14.49 10.49
N ALA A 53 -5.75 14.41 9.50
CA ALA A 53 -5.61 13.48 8.38
C ALA A 53 -4.31 13.70 7.59
N ASN A 54 -3.91 14.96 7.39
CA ASN A 54 -2.64 15.29 6.72
C ASN A 54 -1.42 14.92 7.58
N LYS A 55 -1.48 15.09 8.90
CA LYS A 55 -0.40 14.65 9.81
C LYS A 55 -0.26 13.13 9.79
N GLN A 56 -1.38 12.42 9.85
CA GLN A 56 -1.38 10.97 9.80
C GLN A 56 -0.88 10.44 8.46
N ALA A 57 -1.32 11.02 7.34
CA ALA A 57 -0.81 10.67 6.02
C ALA A 57 0.71 10.86 5.91
N ARG A 58 1.25 11.96 6.46
CA ARG A 58 2.71 12.17 6.51
C ARG A 58 3.42 11.15 7.38
N ALA A 59 2.83 10.79 8.53
CA ALA A 59 3.41 9.79 9.42
C ALA A 59 3.41 8.40 8.77
N ASP A 60 2.33 8.04 8.07
CA ASP A 60 2.22 6.79 7.32
C ASP A 60 3.20 6.75 6.14
N GLU A 61 3.34 7.86 5.38
CA GLU A 61 4.33 7.97 4.30
C GLU A 61 5.76 7.85 4.84
N GLN A 62 6.07 8.51 5.95
CA GLN A 62 7.37 8.42 6.60
C GLN A 62 7.64 6.99 7.11
N PHE A 63 6.64 6.34 7.71
CA PHE A 63 6.72 4.97 8.18
C PHE A 63 6.94 3.98 7.03
N GLU A 64 6.23 4.11 5.90
CA GLU A 64 6.44 3.23 4.75
C GLU A 64 7.80 3.47 4.07
N LEU A 65 8.29 4.72 4.01
CA LEU A 65 9.66 5.02 3.60
C LEU A 65 10.71 4.37 4.52
N ASP A 66 10.45 4.32 5.82
CA ASP A 66 11.34 3.72 6.81
C ASP A 66 11.23 2.18 6.87
N LYS A 67 10.10 1.61 6.42
CA LYS A 67 9.79 0.17 6.47
C LYS A 67 10.31 -0.61 5.29
N GLU A 68 10.49 0.00 4.12
CA GLU A 68 11.10 -0.69 2.99
C GLU A 68 12.56 -1.04 3.33
N PRO A 69 12.94 -2.33 3.36
CA PRO A 69 14.32 -2.72 3.63
C PRO A 69 15.18 -2.16 2.51
N THR A 70 15.86 -1.05 2.80
CA THR A 70 16.59 -0.33 1.77
C THR A 70 17.80 -1.17 1.40
N ARG A 71 17.91 -1.49 0.11
CA ARG A 71 19.09 -2.16 -0.43
C ARG A 71 20.12 -1.10 -0.75
N ALA A 72 21.29 -1.23 -0.16
CA ALA A 72 22.41 -0.34 -0.43
C ALA A 72 23.68 -1.16 -0.68
N PHE A 73 24.72 -0.50 -1.17
CA PHE A 73 26.00 -1.15 -1.45
C PHE A 73 26.74 -1.39 -0.13
N ASN A 74 26.96 -2.66 0.21
CA ASN A 74 27.75 -3.05 1.37
C ASN A 74 29.23 -2.85 1.06
N THR A 75 29.89 -1.95 1.80
CA THR A 75 31.31 -1.62 1.61
C THR A 75 32.25 -2.78 1.95
N LYS A 76 31.83 -3.72 2.81
CA LYS A 76 32.61 -4.90 3.19
C LYS A 76 32.51 -6.03 2.17
N THR A 77 31.29 -6.37 1.73
CA THR A 77 31.07 -7.49 0.79
C THR A 77 31.11 -7.07 -0.68
N GLN A 78 31.10 -5.75 -0.96
CA GLN A 78 31.07 -5.15 -2.29
C GLN A 78 29.84 -5.55 -3.13
N LYS A 79 28.71 -5.82 -2.48
CA LYS A 79 27.45 -6.24 -3.11
C LYS A 79 26.28 -5.37 -2.66
N ILE A 80 25.22 -5.34 -3.47
CA ILE A 80 23.96 -4.68 -3.09
C ILE A 80 23.14 -5.63 -2.23
N GLU A 81 23.07 -5.32 -0.94
CA GLU A 81 22.47 -6.13 0.10
C GLU A 81 21.48 -5.29 0.91
N TYR A 82 20.61 -5.97 1.66
CA TYR A 82 19.72 -5.29 2.59
C TYR A 82 20.54 -4.68 3.72
N VAL A 83 20.25 -3.42 4.06
CA VAL A 83 20.88 -2.74 5.19
C VAL A 83 20.38 -3.41 6.48
N PRO A 84 21.29 -3.92 7.33
CA PRO A 84 20.90 -4.49 8.63
C PRO A 84 20.24 -3.44 9.52
N GLU A 85 19.28 -3.86 10.35
CA GLU A 85 18.69 -2.99 11.37
C GLU A 85 19.78 -2.35 12.25
N GLY A 86 19.63 -1.06 12.54
CA GLY A 86 20.60 -0.29 13.30
C GLY A 86 21.83 0.18 12.52
N THR A 87 21.98 -0.20 11.24
CA THR A 87 23.06 0.30 10.38
C THR A 87 22.60 1.51 9.57
N SER A 88 23.33 2.64 9.65
CA SER A 88 23.03 3.81 8.83
C SER A 88 23.62 3.69 7.42
N GLN A 89 22.82 4.03 6.41
CA GLN A 89 23.30 4.21 5.04
C GLN A 89 23.72 5.66 4.76
N LYS A 90 24.61 5.86 3.80
CA LYS A 90 25.07 7.18 3.32
C LYS A 90 25.09 7.22 1.80
N TRP A 91 24.74 8.36 1.22
CA TRP A 91 24.89 8.59 -0.21
C TRP A 91 26.35 8.87 -0.54
N SER A 92 26.92 8.12 -1.49
CA SER A 92 28.28 8.33 -2.01
C SER A 92 28.22 9.16 -3.29
N GLU A 93 28.61 10.44 -3.23
CA GLU A 93 28.63 11.32 -4.41
C GLU A 93 29.63 10.83 -5.48
N LYS A 94 30.75 10.24 -5.05
CA LYS A 94 31.77 9.72 -5.99
C LYS A 94 31.23 8.58 -6.85
N ASN A 95 30.44 7.69 -6.25
CA ASN A 95 29.94 6.48 -6.91
C ASN A 95 28.47 6.59 -7.33
N GLN A 96 27.82 7.73 -7.02
CA GLN A 96 26.40 8.00 -7.28
C GLN A 96 25.49 6.86 -6.82
N ARG A 97 25.71 6.36 -5.58
CA ARG A 97 24.91 5.27 -4.99
C ARG A 97 24.84 5.35 -3.47
N TRP A 98 23.83 4.73 -2.89
CA TRP A 98 23.73 4.48 -1.44
C TRP A 98 24.71 3.39 -1.02
N GLU A 99 25.47 3.64 0.03
CA GLU A 99 26.46 2.72 0.62
C GLU A 99 26.21 2.58 2.13
N PHE A 100 26.45 1.39 2.67
CA PHE A 100 26.43 1.14 4.12
C PHE A 100 27.61 0.26 4.53
N THR A 101 28.02 0.37 5.79
CA THR A 101 29.06 -0.48 6.38
C THR A 101 28.46 -1.22 7.56
N PRO A 102 28.33 -2.56 7.53
CA PRO A 102 27.80 -3.33 8.65
C PRO A 102 28.62 -3.10 9.92
N ILE A 103 27.95 -2.94 11.06
CA ILE A 103 28.56 -3.01 12.38
C ILE A 103 28.70 -4.51 12.70
N ASP A 104 29.93 -4.96 12.97
CA ASP A 104 30.19 -6.36 13.35
C ASP A 104 29.76 -6.64 14.80
#